data_AF-A0A960GYM0-F1
#
_entry.id   AF-A0A960GYM0-F1
#
_cell.length_a   1.000
_cell.length_b   1.000
_cell.length_c   1.000
_cell.angle_alpha   90.00
_cell.angle_beta   90.00
_cell.angle_gamma   90.00
#
_symmetry.space_group_name_H-M   'P 1'
#
loop_
_entity.id
_entity.type
_entity.pdbx_description
1 polymer ?
#
loop_
_entity_poly.entity_id
_entity_poly.type
_entity_poly.pdbx_seq_one_letter_code
_entity_poly.pdbx_strand_id
1 'polypeptide(L)' 'MIKVMEGVRVLEVAQFTFVPAAGAILADWGADVI' A
#
# COMPACT_ATOMS: atom_id res chain seq x y z
N MET A 1 15.42 7.61 -6.95
CA MET A 1 14.20 7.12 -7.64
C MET A 1 13.00 7.78 -7.00
N ILE A 2 12.03 8.24 -7.78
CA ILE A 2 10.80 8.85 -7.26
C ILE A 2 9.88 7.75 -6.74
N LYS A 3 9.31 7.92 -5.55
CA LYS A 3 8.28 7.04 -4.99
C LYS A 3 6.91 7.60 -5.35
N VAL A 4 6.21 6.95 -6.27
CA VAL A 4 4.98 7.47 -6.88
C VAL A 4 3.80 7.56 -5.91
N MET A 5 3.87 6.87 -4.77
CA MET A 5 2.83 6.89 -3.74
C MET A 5 3.22 7.69 -2.49
N GLU A 6 4.33 8.43 -2.53
CA GLU A 6 4.81 9.21 -1.39
C GLU A 6 3.74 10.25 -0.95
N GLY A 7 3.38 10.24 0.33
CA GLY A 7 2.35 11.09 0.91
C GLY A 7 0.91 10.54 0.83
N VAL A 8 0.70 9.38 0.19
CA VAL A 8 -0.61 8.71 0.16
C VAL A 8 -0.78 7.81 1.37
N ARG A 9 -1.94 7.90 2.04
CA ARG A 9 -2.33 7.02 3.15
C ARG A 9 -3.43 6.07 2.70
N VAL A 10 -3.25 4.77 2.93
CA VAL A 10 -4.18 3.71 2.55
C VAL A 10 -4.63 2.99 3.81
N LEU A 11 -5.94 2.86 3.98
CA LEU A 11 -6.51 2.02 5.04
C LEU A 11 -6.87 0.67 4.44
N GLU A 12 -6.19 -0.39 4.87
CA GLU A 12 -6.46 -1.75 4.47
C GLU A 12 -7.50 -2.37 5.42
N VAL A 13 -8.61 -2.82 4.84
CA VAL A 13 -9.71 -3.47 5.59
C VAL A 13 -10.04 -4.85 5.03
N ALA A 14 -9.43 -5.22 3.92
CA ALA A 14 -9.61 -6.52 3.30
C ALA A 14 -8.92 -7.61 4.10
N GLN A 15 -9.53 -8.78 4.08
CA GLN A 15 -9.02 -9.98 4.73
C GLN A 15 -8.53 -10.97 3.66
N PHE A 16 -7.77 -11.97 4.11
CA PHE A 16 -7.13 -12.99 3.26
C PHE A 16 -6.06 -12.41 2.34
N THR A 17 -5.68 -13.11 1.27
CA THR A 17 -4.34 -12.92 0.70
C THR A 17 -4.28 -11.90 -0.44
N PHE A 18 -5.32 -11.81 -1.27
CA PHE A 18 -5.21 -11.13 -2.56
C PHE A 18 -5.06 -9.61 -2.43
N VAL A 19 -5.97 -8.97 -1.68
CA VAL A 19 -5.98 -7.51 -1.54
C VAL A 19 -4.84 -7.02 -0.63
N PRO A 20 -4.53 -7.67 0.51
CA PRO A 20 -3.35 -7.30 1.31
C PRO A 20 -2.02 -7.43 0.57
N ALA A 21 -1.89 -8.34 -0.41
CA ALA A 21 -0.71 -8.38 -1.27
C ALA A 21 -0.58 -7.13 -2.16
N ALA A 22 -1.70 -6.56 -2.63
CA ALA A 22 -1.70 -5.28 -3.32
C ALA A 22 -1.29 -4.13 -2.37
N GLY A 23 -1.76 -4.17 -1.11
CA GLY A 23 -1.32 -3.24 -0.07
C GLY A 23 0.20 -3.21 0.11
N ALA A 24 0.86 -4.38 0.10
CA ALA A 24 2.32 -4.46 0.17
C ALA A 24 3.03 -3.77 -1.02
N ILE A 25 2.51 -3.95 -2.25
CA ILE A 25 3.06 -3.27 -3.45
C ILE A 25 2.91 -1.74 -3.32
N LEU A 26 1.77 -1.27 -2.81
CA LEU A 26 1.55 0.18 -2.60
C LEU A 26 2.52 0.75 -1.56
N ALA A 27 2.81 0.00 -0.49
CA ALA A 27 3.80 0.39 0.51
C ALA A 27 5.22 0.46 -0.09
N ASP A 28 5.61 -0.50 -0.93
CA ASP A 28 6.90 -0.47 -1.64
C ASP A 28 7.04 0.81 -2.49
N TRP A 29 5.95 1.22 -3.12
CA TRP A 29 5.86 2.45 -3.92
C TRP A 29 5.78 3.74 -3.09
N GLY A 30 5.67 3.66 -1.76
CA GLY A 30 5.79 4.80 -0.84
C GLY A 30 4.52 5.19 -0.09
N ALA A 31 3.43 4.41 -0.20
CA ALA A 31 2.23 4.67 0.58
C ALA A 31 2.43 4.30 2.07
N ASP A 32 1.75 5.03 2.95
CA ASP A 32 1.52 4.65 4.35
C ASP A 32 0.27 3.78 4.42
N VAL A 33 0.46 2.46 4.44
CA VAL A 33 -0.62 1.46 4.48
C VAL A 33 -0.83 1.02 5.93
N ILE A 34 -2.06 1.20 6.45
CA ILE A 34 -2.46 0.94 7.84
C ILE A 34 -3.59 -0.09 7.87
#